data_AF-A0A7C7VBE1-F1
#
_entry.id   AF-A0A7C7VBE1-F1
#
_cell.length_a   1.000
_cell.length_b   1.000
_cell.length_c   1.000
_cell.angle_alpha   90.00
_cell.angle_beta   90.00
_cell.angle_gamma   90.00
#
_symmetry.space_group_name_H-M   'P 1'
#
loop_
_entity.id
_entity.type
_entity.pdbx_description
1 polymer ?
#
loop_
_entity_poly.entity_id
_entity_poly.type
_entity_poly.pdbx_seq_one_letter_code
_entity_poly.pdbx_strand_id
1 'polypeptide(L)'
;MIESLKRIFAEIKRVWEGLPPNRKVVISAVSTATLVGLIALLLWARHITYVVLYSNLDPQEAALVVERLKKDKIPYGLSKGGTTILVPSRDVYDIRLQLAGEGIPRTGAIGYEIFDKTNLGLTDFLQRVNYRRA
;
A
#
# COMPACT_ATOMS: atom_id res chain seq x y z
N MET A 1 29.30 -23.11 22.80
CA MET A 1 28.45 -21.95 22.42
C MET A 1 28.05 -21.11 23.63
N ILE A 2 27.39 -21.69 24.64
CA ILE A 2 26.95 -20.97 25.86
C ILE A 2 28.14 -20.45 26.69
N GLU A 3 29.24 -21.20 26.79
CA GLU A 3 30.45 -20.76 27.50
C GLU A 3 31.18 -19.60 26.82
N SER A 4 31.19 -19.58 25.48
CA SER A 4 31.76 -18.49 24.68
C SER A 4 31.02 -17.17 24.96
N LEU A 5 29.69 -17.24 25.08
CA LEU A 5 28.84 -16.10 25.41
C LEU A 5 29.12 -15.55 26.82
N LYS A 6 29.29 -16.45 27.80
CA LYS A 6 29.65 -16.08 29.18
C LYS A 6 31.03 -15.41 29.27
N ARG A 7 32.00 -15.87 28.48
CA ARG A 7 33.36 -15.29 28.43
C ARG A 7 33.34 -13.88 27.84
N ILE A 8 32.63 -13.67 26.72
CA ILE A 8 32.48 -12.35 26.09
C ILE A 8 31.84 -11.36 27.09
N PHE A 9 30.79 -11.77 27.80
CA PHE A 9 30.13 -10.90 28.77
C PHE A 9 31.04 -10.57 29.97
N ALA A 10 31.82 -11.54 30.44
CA ALA A 10 32.79 -11.33 31.51
C ALA A 10 33.95 -10.42 31.11
N GLU A 11 34.45 -10.55 29.87
CA GLU A 11 35.49 -9.66 29.32
C GLU A 11 34.97 -8.23 29.16
N ILE A 12 33.76 -8.05 28.64
CA ILE A 12 33.12 -6.72 28.53
C ILE A 12 32.95 -6.09 29.91
N LYS A 13 32.50 -6.85 30.92
CA LYS A 13 32.33 -6.35 32.28
C LYS A 13 33.67 -5.92 32.89
N ARG A 14 34.74 -6.70 32.70
CA ARG A 14 36.10 -6.36 33.17
C ARG A 14 36.65 -5.10 32.52
N VAL A 15 36.49 -4.98 31.20
CA VAL A 15 36.87 -3.77 30.46
C VAL A 15 36.06 -2.58 30.97
N TRP A 16 34.76 -2.74 31.20
CA TRP A 16 33.92 -1.68 31.73
C TRP A 16 34.37 -1.24 33.13
N GLU A 17 34.62 -2.17 34.05
CA GLU A 17 35.04 -1.85 35.42
C GLU A 17 36.41 -1.14 35.45
N GLY A 18 37.35 -1.56 34.60
CA GLY A 18 38.70 -0.99 34.52
C GLY A 18 38.83 0.39 33.86
N LEU A 19 37.74 0.96 33.32
CA LEU A 19 37.79 2.27 32.67
C LEU A 19 37.68 3.45 33.67
N PRO A 20 38.42 4.55 33.44
CA PRO A 20 38.29 5.75 34.25
C PRO A 20 36.90 6.39 34.08
N PRO A 21 36.37 7.10 35.09
CA PRO A 21 35.01 7.66 35.09
C PRO A 21 34.70 8.50 33.84
N ASN A 22 35.64 9.34 33.41
CA ASN A 22 35.48 10.21 32.25
C ASN A 22 35.31 9.41 30.95
N ARG A 23 36.03 8.29 30.80
CA ARG A 23 35.96 7.43 29.60
C ARG A 23 34.68 6.60 29.59
N LYS A 24 34.16 6.21 30.76
CA LYS A 24 32.83 5.57 30.90
C LYS A 24 31.72 6.50 30.42
N VAL A 25 31.76 7.78 30.82
CA VAL A 25 30.77 8.79 30.41
C VAL A 25 30.83 9.05 28.90
N VAL A 26 32.03 9.17 28.32
CA VAL A 26 32.17 9.38 26.87
C VAL A 26 31.66 8.17 26.08
N ILE A 27 32.02 6.95 26.49
CA ILE A 27 31.57 5.73 25.79
C ILE A 27 30.05 5.56 25.91
N SER A 28 29.46 5.80 27.08
CA SER A 28 28.01 5.70 27.26
C SER A 28 27.27 6.77 26.44
N ALA A 29 27.79 8.00 26.40
CA ALA A 29 27.23 9.08 25.60
C ALA A 29 27.27 8.76 24.10
N VAL A 30 28.41 8.30 23.57
CA VAL A 30 28.56 7.94 22.14
C VAL A 30 27.66 6.76 21.78
N SER A 31 27.61 5.73 22.64
CA SER A 31 26.75 4.56 22.42
C SER A 31 25.27 4.95 22.39
N THR A 32 24.86 5.83 23.31
CA THR A 32 23.48 6.34 23.36
C THR A 32 23.18 7.19 22.14
N ALA A 33 24.08 8.10 21.74
CA ALA A 33 23.90 8.93 20.55
C ALA A 33 23.78 8.09 19.27
N THR A 34 24.55 7.01 19.16
CA THR A 34 24.49 6.09 18.03
C THR A 34 23.17 5.33 17.99
N LEU A 35 22.70 4.82 19.15
CA LEU A 35 21.39 4.18 19.28
C LEU A 35 20.25 5.12 18.90
N VAL A 36 20.26 6.35 19.43
CA VAL A 36 19.25 7.37 19.12
C VAL A 36 19.30 7.74 17.63
N GLY A 37 20.51 7.91 17.07
CA GLY A 37 20.70 8.19 15.65
C GLY A 37 20.15 7.08 14.75
N LEU A 38 20.40 5.81 15.10
CA LEU A 38 19.86 4.66 14.37
C LEU A 38 18.33 4.61 14.44
N ILE A 39 17.75 4.84 15.63
CA ILE A 39 16.29 4.87 15.79
C ILE A 39 15.70 6.02 14.97
N ALA A 40 16.30 7.21 15.01
CA ALA A 40 15.86 8.35 14.22
C ALA A 40 15.93 8.08 12.71
N LEU A 41 17.01 7.46 12.22
CA LEU A 41 17.14 7.04 10.82
C LEU A 41 16.09 6.01 10.42
N LEU A 42 15.81 5.03 11.28
CA LEU A 42 14.78 4.02 11.04
C LEU A 42 13.39 4.64 10.99
N LEU A 43 13.09 5.61 11.85
CA LEU A 43 11.83 6.34 11.82
C LEU A 43 11.71 7.21 10.57
N TRP A 44 12.80 7.87 10.17
CA TRP A 44 12.84 8.69 8.96
C TRP A 44 12.69 7.87 7.68
N ALA A 45 13.28 6.67 7.63
CA ALA A 45 13.16 5.76 6.49
C ALA A 45 11.73 5.20 6.27
N ARG A 46 10.81 5.38 7.23
CA ARG A 46 9.43 4.84 7.16
C ARG A 46 8.42 5.78 6.49
N HIS A 47 8.83 6.87 5.86
CA HIS A 47 7.90 7.71 5.10
C HIS A 47 7.39 7.00 3.83
N ILE A 48 6.25 6.33 3.96
CA ILE A 48 5.49 5.79 2.83
C ILE A 48 4.60 6.90 2.28
N THR A 49 4.89 7.39 1.08
CA THR A 49 4.00 8.29 0.36
C THR A 49 2.84 7.48 -0.23
N TYR A 50 1.62 7.76 0.20
CA TYR A 50 0.42 7.13 -0.33
C TYR A 50 -0.12 7.92 -1.53
N VAL A 51 -0.49 7.21 -2.59
CA VAL A 51 -1.10 7.77 -3.80
C VAL A 51 -2.39 7.04 -4.11
N VAL A 52 -3.27 7.69 -4.86
CA VAL A 52 -4.57 7.11 -5.24
C VAL A 52 -4.36 5.97 -6.23
N LEU A 53 -4.75 4.76 -5.82
CA LEU A 53 -4.81 3.59 -6.70
C LEU A 53 -6.03 3.70 -7.62
N TYR A 54 -7.21 3.81 -7.01
CA TYR A 54 -8.51 3.97 -7.65
C TYR A 54 -9.37 4.95 -6.85
N SER A 55 -10.28 5.65 -7.53
CA SER A 55 -11.18 6.66 -6.97
C SER A 55 -12.59 6.45 -7.48
N ASN A 56 -13.59 6.88 -6.71
CA ASN A 56 -15.01 6.76 -7.06
C ASN A 56 -15.46 5.33 -7.34
N LEU A 57 -14.90 4.36 -6.60
CA LEU A 57 -15.35 2.98 -6.66
C LEU A 57 -16.72 2.86 -5.99
N ASP A 58 -17.57 2.00 -6.56
CA ASP A 58 -18.74 1.49 -5.84
C ASP A 58 -18.28 0.73 -4.58
N PRO A 59 -19.02 0.78 -3.46
CA PRO A 59 -18.66 0.05 -2.24
C PRO A 59 -18.35 -1.43 -2.46
N GLN A 60 -19.02 -2.10 -3.40
CA GLN A 60 -18.79 -3.52 -3.70
C GLN A 60 -17.42 -3.75 -4.36
N GLU A 61 -17.03 -2.88 -5.28
CA GLU A 61 -15.72 -2.96 -5.94
C GLU A 61 -14.59 -2.52 -5.04
N ALA A 62 -14.82 -1.50 -4.22
CA ALA A 62 -13.87 -1.08 -3.20
C ALA A 62 -13.57 -2.23 -2.22
N ALA A 63 -14.60 -2.98 -1.80
CA ALA A 63 -14.42 -4.16 -0.96
C ALA A 63 -13.56 -5.23 -1.63
N LEU A 64 -13.79 -5.50 -2.92
CA LEU A 64 -13.02 -6.49 -3.68
C LEU A 64 -11.54 -6.09 -3.83
N VAL A 65 -11.26 -4.82 -4.16
CA VAL A 65 -9.88 -4.30 -4.23
C VAL A 65 -9.20 -4.41 -2.87
N VAL A 66 -9.88 -4.01 -1.78
CA VAL A 66 -9.33 -4.08 -0.42
C VAL A 66 -9.06 -5.53 -0.01
N GLU A 67 -9.94 -6.47 -0.33
CA GLU A 67 -9.74 -7.89 -0.06
C GLU A 67 -8.47 -8.40 -0.74
N ARG A 68 -8.25 -8.01 -2.00
CA ARG A 68 -7.05 -8.42 -2.73
C ARG A 68 -5.78 -7.81 -2.15
N LEU A 69 -5.79 -6.52 -1.86
CA LEU A 69 -4.66 -5.83 -1.21
C LEU A 69 -4.33 -6.45 0.16
N LYS A 70 -5.33 -6.85 0.95
CA LYS A 70 -5.14 -7.58 2.21
C LYS A 70 -4.50 -8.94 1.99
N LYS A 71 -4.95 -9.69 0.99
CA LYS A 71 -4.41 -11.02 0.65
C LYS A 71 -2.93 -10.94 0.28
N ASP A 72 -2.54 -9.90 -0.45
CA ASP A 72 -1.15 -9.64 -0.85
C ASP A 72 -0.31 -8.92 0.22
N LYS A 73 -0.89 -8.65 1.39
CA LYS A 73 -0.26 -7.93 2.51
C LYS A 73 0.27 -6.56 2.12
N ILE A 74 -0.38 -5.91 1.16
CA ILE A 74 -0.03 -4.60 0.68
C ILE A 74 -0.65 -3.55 1.62
N PRO A 75 0.13 -2.62 2.18
CA PRO A 75 -0.42 -1.55 2.99
C PRO A 75 -1.31 -0.66 2.13
N TYR A 76 -2.49 -0.32 2.63
CA TYR A 76 -3.44 0.52 1.91
C TYR A 76 -4.11 1.53 2.85
N GLY A 77 -4.57 2.64 2.28
CA GLY A 77 -5.37 3.65 2.94
C GLY A 77 -6.74 3.76 2.29
N LEU A 78 -7.73 4.20 3.06
CA LEU A 78 -9.08 4.50 2.57
C LEU A 78 -9.38 5.98 2.76
N SER A 79 -9.99 6.60 1.76
CA SER A 79 -10.45 7.98 1.79
C SER A 79 -11.86 8.10 1.20
N LYS A 80 -12.49 9.27 1.37
CA LYS A 80 -13.85 9.59 0.90
C LYS A 80 -14.88 8.50 1.25
N GLY A 81 -14.91 8.07 2.51
CA GLY A 81 -15.85 7.05 2.98
C GLY A 81 -15.60 5.64 2.44
N GLY A 82 -14.40 5.34 1.92
CA GLY A 82 -14.02 4.02 1.43
C GLY A 82 -14.12 3.86 -0.10
N THR A 83 -14.62 4.87 -0.81
CA THR A 83 -14.72 4.88 -2.29
C THR A 83 -13.40 5.20 -2.99
N THR A 84 -12.39 5.62 -2.23
CA THR A 84 -11.05 5.93 -2.75
C THR A 84 -10.01 5.12 -1.99
N ILE A 85 -9.18 4.38 -2.72
CA ILE A 85 -8.16 3.49 -2.16
C ILE A 85 -6.78 4.08 -2.49
N LEU A 86 -5.93 4.16 -1.46
CA LEU A 86 -4.57 4.64 -1.58
C LEU A 86 -3.56 3.52 -1.30
N VAL A 87 -2.44 3.53 -2.00
CA VAL A 87 -1.35 2.55 -1.85
C VAL A 87 0.01 3.27 -1.89
N PRO A 88 1.11 2.63 -1.46
CA PRO A 88 2.45 3.18 -1.62
C PRO A 88 2.74 3.59 -3.07
N SER A 89 3.27 4.78 -3.27
CA SER A 89 3.62 5.32 -4.59
C SER A 89 4.53 4.41 -5.40
N ARG A 90 5.48 3.74 -4.73
CA ARG A 90 6.42 2.80 -5.34
C ARG A 90 5.76 1.56 -5.95
N ASP A 91 4.60 1.15 -5.44
CA ASP A 91 3.97 -0.13 -5.77
C ASP A 91 2.71 0.07 -6.65
N VAL A 92 2.30 1.32 -6.90
CA VAL A 92 0.99 1.64 -7.52
C VAL A 92 0.80 1.02 -8.90
N TYR A 93 1.83 1.03 -9.76
CA TYR A 93 1.71 0.53 -11.13
C TYR A 93 1.69 -1.00 -11.17
N ASP A 94 2.52 -1.64 -10.36
CA ASP A 94 2.57 -3.10 -10.25
C ASP A 94 1.24 -3.64 -9.71
N ILE A 95 0.70 -2.98 -8.68
CA ILE A 95 -0.63 -3.30 -8.14
C ILE A 95 -1.72 -3.14 -9.21
N ARG A 96 -1.69 -2.07 -10.01
CA ARG A 96 -2.67 -1.88 -11.09
C ARG A 96 -2.58 -2.99 -12.12
N LEU A 97 -1.37 -3.36 -12.53
CA LEU A 97 -1.17 -4.44 -13.50
C LEU A 97 -1.67 -5.78 -12.95
N GLN A 98 -1.37 -6.07 -11.69
CA GLN A 98 -1.81 -7.29 -11.02
C GLN A 98 -3.35 -7.34 -10.92
N LEU A 99 -3.98 -6.27 -10.45
CA LEU A 99 -5.43 -6.19 -10.33
C LEU A 99 -6.13 -6.24 -11.70
N ALA A 100 -5.55 -5.61 -12.73
CA ALA A 100 -6.06 -5.69 -14.09
C ALA A 100 -6.01 -7.11 -14.65
N GLY A 101 -4.95 -7.88 -14.35
CA GLY A 101 -4.84 -9.30 -14.71
C GLY A 101 -5.92 -10.17 -14.06
N GLU A 102 -6.51 -9.71 -12.95
CA GLU A 102 -7.61 -10.36 -12.24
C GLU A 102 -8.99 -9.80 -12.63
N GLY A 103 -9.05 -8.80 -13.53
CA GLY A 103 -10.29 -8.15 -13.93
C GLY A 103 -10.87 -7.22 -12.86
N ILE A 104 -10.01 -6.62 -12.03
CA ILE A 104 -10.40 -5.73 -10.92
C ILE A 104 -9.85 -4.31 -11.17
N PRO A 105 -10.67 -3.25 -11.05
CA PRO A 105 -12.12 -3.25 -10.85
C PRO A 105 -12.88 -3.64 -12.12
N ARG A 106 -14.10 -4.16 -11.96
CA ARG A 106 -14.90 -4.66 -13.08
C ARG A 106 -15.45 -3.51 -13.94
N THR A 107 -15.65 -2.34 -13.33
CA THR A 107 -16.13 -1.11 -13.96
C THR A 107 -15.10 -0.35 -14.80
N GLY A 108 -13.84 -0.79 -14.87
CA GLY A 108 -12.83 -0.13 -15.72
C GLY A 108 -13.14 -0.19 -17.23
N ALA A 109 -14.11 -1.02 -17.65
CA ALA A 109 -14.44 -1.33 -19.03
C ALA A 109 -15.77 -0.70 -19.55
N ILE A 110 -16.31 0.33 -18.88
CA ILE A 110 -17.61 0.98 -19.22
C ILE A 110 -17.68 1.51 -20.68
N GLY A 111 -16.56 1.58 -21.40
CA GLY A 111 -16.53 2.00 -22.80
C GLY A 111 -17.30 1.13 -23.80
N TYR A 112 -17.57 -0.16 -23.50
CA TYR A 112 -18.25 -1.06 -24.45
C TYR A 112 -19.75 -1.26 -24.23
N GLU A 113 -20.26 -1.06 -23.01
CA GLU A 113 -21.69 -1.28 -22.70
C GLU A 113 -22.61 -0.31 -23.44
N ILE A 114 -22.10 0.87 -23.78
CA ILE A 114 -22.80 1.89 -24.57
C ILE A 114 -22.96 1.44 -26.03
N PHE A 115 -21.99 0.70 -26.57
CA PHE A 115 -22.08 0.14 -27.93
C PHE A 115 -23.02 -1.07 -27.98
N ASP A 116 -23.06 -1.90 -26.93
CA ASP A 116 -24.02 -3.01 -26.83
C ASP A 116 -25.48 -2.53 -26.70
N LYS A 117 -25.72 -1.39 -26.04
CA LYS A 117 -27.07 -0.81 -25.87
C LYS A 117 -27.48 0.11 -27.01
N THR A 118 -26.59 0.41 -27.96
CA THR A 118 -27.01 1.22 -29.11
C THR A 118 -27.84 0.32 -30.02
N ASN A 119 -29.15 0.45 -29.87
CA ASN A 119 -30.18 -0.17 -30.69
C ASN A 119 -30.15 0.44 -32.11
N LEU A 120 -29.03 0.28 -32.83
CA LEU A 120 -28.75 0.76 -34.19
C LEU A 120 -29.75 0.20 -35.24
N GLY A 121 -30.78 -0.51 -34.81
CA GLY A 121 -31.82 -1.13 -35.63
C GLY A 121 -33.22 -0.53 -35.50
N LEU A 122 -33.45 0.53 -34.71
CA LEU A 122 -34.71 1.30 -34.78
C LEU A 122 -34.70 2.17 -36.05
N THR A 123 -34.75 1.50 -37.20
CA THR A 123 -34.77 2.10 -38.52
C THR A 123 -36.14 2.72 -38.81
N ASP A 124 -36.17 3.70 -39.73
CA ASP A 124 -37.36 4.39 -40.27
C ASP A 124 -38.56 3.48 -40.57
N PHE A 125 -38.33 2.17 -40.73
CA PHE A 125 -39.36 1.14 -40.87
C PHE A 125 -40.32 1.08 -39.68
N LEU A 126 -39.81 1.04 -38.45
CA LEU A 126 -40.67 1.02 -37.25
C LEU A 126 -41.43 2.33 -37.07
N GLN A 127 -40.81 3.45 -37.44
CA GLN A 127 -41.45 4.77 -37.41
C GLN A 127 -42.57 4.87 -38.45
N ARG A 128 -42.38 4.35 -39.67
CA ARG A 128 -43.43 4.27 -40.71
C ARG A 128 -44.58 3.34 -40.34
N VAL A 129 -44.30 2.20 -39.71
CA VAL A 129 -45.33 1.24 -39.30
C VAL A 129 -46.17 1.80 -38.15
N ASN A 130 -45.56 2.48 -37.18
CA ASN A 130 -46.32 3.19 -36.14
C ASN A 130 -47.14 4.35 -36.72
N TYR A 131 -46.60 5.11 -37.69
CA TYR A 131 -47.33 6.21 -38.33
C TYR A 131 -48.56 5.77 -39.15
N ARG A 132 -48.64 4.48 -39.55
CA ARG A 132 -49.81 3.93 -40.23
C ARG A 132 -50.81 3.25 -39.30
N ARG A 133 -50.46 3.07 -38.02
CA ARG A 133 -51.33 2.44 -37.00
C ARG A 133 -51.99 3.46 -36.06
N ALA A 134 -51.39 4.64 -35.91
CA ALA A 134 -52.02 5.82 -35.31
C ALA A 134 -52.85 6.57 -36.36
#